data_AF-A0A382JTX8-F1
#
_entry.id   AF-A0A382JTX8-F1
#
_cell.length_a   1.000
_cell.length_b   1.000
_cell.length_c   1.000
_cell.angle_alpha   90.00
_cell.angle_beta   90.00
_cell.angle_gamma   90.00
#
_symmetry.space_group_name_H-M   'P 1'
#
loop_
_entity.id
_entity.type
_entity.pdbx_description
1 polymer ?
#
loop_
_entity_poly.entity_id
_entity_poly.type
_entity_poly.pdbx_seq_one_letter_code
_entity_poly.pdbx_strand_id
1 'polypeptide(L)'
;MNLLACTLTVFTAWYAGGDQEALPAWFVRMPEEPGVVYAVGYARAYAVYDSAAAAAARDAAHRLRMAMGSAIIGERLFQTLPGGQVMYQGEKFAEQPLYEVTPVYLDTAQVGGMILVLAVSREQEISLSSVRRVPEKAP
;
A
#
# COMPACT_ATOMS: atom_id res chain seq x y z
N MET A 1 -29.94 16.23 9.77
CA MET A 1 -29.68 15.85 8.37
C MET A 1 -29.13 17.07 7.66
N ASN A 2 -27.82 17.12 7.41
CA ASN A 2 -27.22 18.10 6.51
C ASN A 2 -26.16 17.36 5.70
N LEU A 3 -26.45 17.17 4.41
CA LEU A 3 -25.52 16.70 3.41
C LEU A 3 -24.53 17.84 3.12
N LEU A 4 -23.30 17.73 3.63
CA LEU A 4 -22.18 18.52 3.14
C LEU A 4 -21.75 17.93 1.81
N ALA A 5 -22.06 18.63 0.73
CA ALA A 5 -21.57 18.33 -0.60
C ALA A 5 -20.05 18.53 -0.63
N CYS A 6 -19.29 17.42 -0.60
CA CYS A 6 -17.86 17.45 -0.90
C CYS A 6 -17.68 17.85 -2.36
N THR A 7 -17.27 19.09 -2.57
CA THR A 7 -16.93 19.61 -3.90
C THR A 7 -15.54 19.08 -4.24
N LEU A 8 -15.48 17.97 -4.95
CA LEU A 8 -14.22 17.40 -5.45
C LEU A 8 -13.63 18.40 -6.44
N THR A 9 -12.65 19.18 -6.00
CA THR A 9 -11.97 20.14 -6.87
C THR A 9 -10.95 19.36 -7.69
N VAL A 10 -11.34 18.93 -8.88
CA VAL A 10 -10.42 18.33 -9.85
C VAL A 10 -9.46 19.43 -10.30
N PHE A 11 -8.23 19.41 -9.79
CA PHE A 11 -7.15 20.29 -10.25
C PHE A 11 -6.68 19.81 -11.63
N THR A 12 -7.28 20.32 -12.71
CA THR A 12 -6.69 20.21 -14.05
C THR A 12 -5.58 21.25 -14.20
N ALA A 13 -4.37 20.92 -13.76
CA ALA A 13 -3.18 21.71 -14.08
C ALA A 13 -2.67 21.29 -15.47
N TRP A 14 -2.97 22.10 -16.48
CA TRP A 14 -2.38 21.97 -17.82
C TRP A 14 -0.94 22.48 -17.79
N TYR A 15 0.03 21.58 -17.90
CA TYR A 15 1.43 21.94 -18.18
C TYR A 15 1.69 21.78 -19.69
N ALA A 16 1.99 22.90 -20.35
CA ALA A 16 2.41 22.92 -21.75
C ALA A 16 3.94 23.02 -21.83
N GLY A 17 4.57 22.05 -22.51
CA GLY A 17 5.87 22.24 -23.18
C GLY A 17 7.04 21.35 -22.73
N GLY A 18 7.49 20.48 -23.65
CA GLY A 18 8.91 20.16 -23.90
C GLY A 18 9.47 18.86 -23.31
N ASP A 19 9.62 17.80 -24.14
CA ASP A 19 10.62 16.70 -24.15
C ASP A 19 11.37 16.29 -22.86
N GLN A 20 10.70 16.33 -21.71
CA GLN A 20 10.92 15.46 -20.58
C GLN A 20 9.56 14.86 -20.29
N GLU A 21 9.44 13.52 -20.26
CA GLU A 21 8.22 12.84 -19.82
C GLU A 21 7.91 13.32 -18.40
N ALA A 22 7.07 14.35 -18.30
CA ALA A 22 6.82 15.04 -17.06
C ALA A 22 6.02 14.13 -16.14
N LEU A 23 6.52 13.96 -14.92
CA LEU A 23 5.82 13.18 -13.91
C LEU A 23 4.47 13.83 -13.57
N PRO A 24 3.42 13.04 -13.30
CA PRO A 24 2.13 13.59 -12.89
C PRO A 24 2.26 14.46 -11.65
N ALA A 25 1.43 15.50 -11.56
CA ALA A 25 1.45 16.41 -10.42
C ALA A 25 1.26 15.67 -9.08
N TRP A 26 0.37 14.68 -9.03
CA TRP A 26 0.14 13.83 -7.86
C TRP A 26 1.33 12.93 -7.50
N PHE A 27 2.23 12.65 -8.45
CA PHE A 27 3.45 11.89 -8.19
C PHE A 27 4.54 12.78 -7.59
N VAL A 28 4.66 14.01 -8.09
CA VAL A 28 5.62 15.00 -7.59
C VAL A 28 5.20 15.53 -6.21
N ARG A 29 3.89 15.77 -6.04
CA ARG A 29 3.30 16.24 -4.78
C ARG A 29 2.05 15.42 -4.50
N MET A 30 2.18 14.46 -3.59
CA MET A 30 1.05 13.64 -3.17
C MET A 30 -0.06 14.52 -2.62
N PRO A 31 -1.34 14.30 -3.00
CA PRO A 31 -2.45 14.91 -2.31
C PRO A 31 -2.44 14.51 -0.83
N GLU A 32 -2.82 15.43 0.03
CA GLU A 32 -2.95 15.21 1.47
C GLU A 32 -4.37 15.59 1.88
N GLU A 33 -5.11 14.60 2.39
CA GLU A 33 -6.47 14.79 2.92
C GLU A 33 -6.55 14.08 4.28
N PRO A 34 -7.05 14.74 5.35
CA PRO A 34 -7.14 14.12 6.67
C PRO A 34 -7.97 12.84 6.64
N GLY A 35 -7.41 11.74 7.15
CA GLY A 35 -8.07 10.43 7.17
C GLY A 35 -8.01 9.64 5.85
N VAL A 36 -7.33 10.17 4.83
CA VAL A 36 -7.17 9.53 3.53
C VAL A 36 -5.70 9.17 3.33
N VAL A 37 -5.45 7.91 2.97
CA VAL A 37 -4.11 7.44 2.63
C VAL A 37 -4.02 7.26 1.12
N TYR A 38 -3.00 7.87 0.52
CA TYR A 38 -2.66 7.70 -0.89
C TYR A 38 -1.45 6.80 -1.04
N ALA A 39 -1.42 6.02 -2.11
CA ALA A 39 -0.26 5.22 -2.50
C ALA A 39 -0.12 5.21 -4.01
N VAL A 40 1.13 5.19 -4.48
CA VAL A 40 1.44 5.03 -5.90
C VAL A 40 2.11 3.69 -6.10
N GLY A 41 1.54 2.89 -6.99
CA GLY A 41 2.18 1.68 -7.48
C GLY A 41 2.82 1.91 -8.84
N TYR A 42 3.84 1.10 -9.14
CA TYR A 42 4.52 1.16 -10.43
C TYR A 42 4.75 -0.21 -11.06
N ALA A 43 4.86 -0.23 -12.37
CA ALA A 43 5.32 -1.38 -13.13
C ALA A 43 6.06 -0.94 -14.38
N ARG A 44 6.89 -1.83 -14.91
CA ARG A 44 7.61 -1.62 -16.17
C ARG A 44 6.66 -1.80 -17.36
N ALA A 45 6.62 -0.86 -18.30
CA ALA A 45 5.62 -0.78 -19.37
C ALA A 45 5.83 -1.78 -20.53
N TYR A 46 7.02 -2.38 -20.68
CA TYR A 46 7.36 -3.20 -21.86
C TYR A 46 6.71 -4.60 -21.93
N ALA A 47 5.89 -5.01 -20.94
CA ALA A 47 5.28 -6.34 -20.93
C ALA A 47 4.06 -6.40 -21.86
N VAL A 48 2.95 -5.83 -21.43
CA VAL A 48 1.74 -5.49 -22.20
C VAL A 48 1.09 -4.38 -21.38
N TYR A 49 0.54 -3.34 -21.99
CA TYR A 49 0.00 -2.19 -21.23
C TYR A 49 -0.96 -2.63 -20.12
N ASP A 50 -1.96 -3.45 -20.44
CA ASP A 50 -2.94 -3.93 -19.46
C ASP A 50 -2.32 -4.78 -18.35
N SER A 51 -1.32 -5.61 -18.68
CA SER A 51 -0.64 -6.45 -17.68
C SER A 51 0.27 -5.63 -16.77
N ALA A 52 0.92 -4.61 -17.32
CA ALA A 52 1.73 -3.65 -16.59
C ALA A 52 0.85 -2.74 -15.72
N ALA A 53 -0.29 -2.26 -16.21
CA ALA A 53 -1.25 -1.50 -15.44
C ALA A 53 -1.82 -2.33 -14.29
N ALA A 54 -2.18 -3.60 -14.53
CA ALA A 54 -2.61 -4.53 -13.48
C ALA A 54 -1.49 -4.81 -12.45
N ALA A 55 -0.24 -4.88 -12.88
CA ALA A 55 0.90 -5.05 -11.98
C ALA A 55 1.13 -3.79 -11.11
N ALA A 56 1.08 -2.60 -11.71
CA ALA A 56 1.18 -1.34 -11.00
C ALA A 56 0.02 -1.16 -10.02
N ALA A 57 -1.19 -1.57 -10.38
CA ALA A 57 -2.35 -1.58 -9.50
C ALA A 57 -2.16 -2.51 -8.29
N ARG A 58 -1.61 -3.72 -8.48
CA ARG A 58 -1.28 -4.65 -7.38
C ARG A 58 -0.22 -4.07 -6.45
N ASP A 59 0.81 -3.42 -7.00
CA ASP A 59 1.85 -2.74 -6.22
C ASP A 59 1.25 -1.56 -5.43
N ALA A 60 0.38 -0.75 -6.05
CA ALA A 60 -0.33 0.35 -5.39
C ALA A 60 -1.17 -0.15 -4.22
N ALA A 61 -1.91 -1.25 -4.43
CA ALA A 61 -2.73 -1.89 -3.41
C ALA A 61 -1.88 -2.41 -2.24
N HIS A 62 -0.73 -3.03 -2.52
CA HIS A 62 0.18 -3.51 -1.49
C HIS A 62 0.71 -2.33 -0.65
N ARG A 63 1.26 -1.31 -1.31
CA ARG A 63 1.79 -0.10 -0.65
C ARG A 63 0.74 0.61 0.19
N LEU A 64 -0.48 0.71 -0.31
CA LEU A 64 -1.60 1.31 0.42
C LEU A 64 -1.85 0.57 1.75
N ARG A 65 -1.91 -0.76 1.71
CA ARG A 65 -2.14 -1.56 2.93
C ARG A 65 -0.98 -1.44 3.91
N MET A 66 0.26 -1.41 3.41
CA MET A 66 1.45 -1.19 4.25
C MET A 66 1.44 0.20 4.90
N ALA A 67 1.06 1.24 4.16
CA ALA A 67 0.97 2.61 4.66
C ALA A 67 -0.12 2.79 5.72
N MET A 68 -1.21 2.04 5.63
CA MET A 68 -2.26 2.03 6.66
C MET A 68 -1.85 1.29 7.94
N GLY A 69 -0.93 0.34 7.84
CA GLY A 69 -0.34 -0.34 8.98
C GLY A 69 0.19 -1.72 8.62
N SER A 70 1.31 -2.09 9.22
CA SER A 70 1.93 -3.40 9.07
C SER A 70 2.24 -4.03 10.42
N ALA A 71 2.30 -5.37 10.44
CA ALA A 71 2.78 -6.15 11.55
C ALA A 71 3.99 -6.98 11.09
N ILE A 72 4.99 -7.09 11.97
CA ILE A 72 6.11 -8.01 11.78
C ILE A 72 5.79 -9.29 12.54
N ILE A 73 5.63 -10.39 11.81
CA ILE A 73 5.41 -11.72 12.39
C ILE A 73 6.74 -12.47 12.34
N GLY A 74 7.21 -12.88 13.52
CA GLY A 74 8.41 -13.69 13.68
C GLY A 74 8.07 -15.11 14.12
N GLU A 75 8.49 -16.10 13.35
CA GLU A 75 8.47 -17.50 13.77
C GLU A 75 9.88 -17.90 14.20
N ARG A 76 10.00 -18.53 15.38
CA ARG A 76 11.25 -19.10 15.89
C ARG A 76 11.11 -20.60 15.99
N LEU A 77 11.99 -21.34 15.33
CA LEU A 77 11.98 -22.78 15.36
C LEU A 77 12.99 -23.28 16.39
N PHE A 78 12.50 -24.03 17.37
CA PHE A 78 13.31 -24.76 18.33
C PHE A 78 13.04 -26.25 18.15
N GLN A 79 14.09 -27.07 18.07
CA GLN A 79 14.00 -28.52 18.02
C GLN A 79 14.53 -29.10 19.33
N THR A 80 13.79 -30.03 19.94
CA THR A 80 14.30 -30.78 21.10
C THR A 80 14.91 -32.08 20.63
N LEU A 81 16.19 -32.28 20.93
CA LEU A 81 16.95 -33.49 20.62
C LEU A 81 16.77 -34.55 21.73
N PRO A 82 17.01 -35.84 21.43
CA PRO A 82 17.08 -36.89 22.45
C PRO A 82 18.08 -36.51 23.55
N GLY A 83 17.67 -36.59 24.82
CA GLY A 83 18.46 -36.11 25.97
C GLY A 83 18.10 -34.70 26.45
N GLY A 84 17.09 -34.06 25.87
CA GLY A 84 16.52 -32.80 26.39
C GLY A 84 17.27 -31.53 25.95
N GLN A 85 18.25 -31.64 25.05
CA GLN A 85 18.90 -30.48 24.47
C GLN A 85 17.97 -29.76 23.49
N VAL A 86 17.79 -28.46 23.68
CA VAL A 86 17.02 -27.61 22.75
C VAL A 86 17.99 -26.93 21.79
N MET A 87 17.81 -27.16 20.49
CA MET A 87 18.59 -26.57 19.42
C MET A 87 17.76 -25.52 18.68
N TYR A 88 18.32 -24.32 18.51
CA TYR A 88 17.75 -23.27 17.67
C TYR A 88 17.94 -23.62 16.19
N GLN A 89 16.87 -23.58 15.41
CA GLN A 89 16.85 -23.95 13.98
C GLN A 89 16.67 -22.74 13.04
N GLY A 90 16.55 -21.54 13.61
CA GLY A 90 16.43 -20.29 12.85
C GLY A 90 15.16 -19.50 13.17
N GLU A 91 15.08 -18.33 12.56
CA GLU A 91 13.94 -17.43 12.64
C GLU A 91 13.54 -16.93 11.25
N LYS A 92 12.23 -16.75 11.07
CA LYS A 92 11.66 -16.14 9.88
C LYS A 92 10.83 -14.94 10.30
N PHE A 93 11.17 -13.76 9.78
CA PHE A 93 10.36 -12.56 9.92
C PHE A 93 9.65 -12.26 8.61
N ALA A 94 8.35 -11.98 8.69
CA ALA A 94 7.55 -11.53 7.56
C ALA A 94 6.77 -10.29 7.97
N GLU A 95 6.85 -9.25 7.14
CA GLU A 95 5.99 -8.09 7.28
C GLU A 95 4.68 -8.36 6.54
N GLN A 96 3.56 -8.13 7.22
CA GLN A 96 2.22 -8.34 6.66
C GLN A 96 1.35 -7.12 6.93
N PRO A 97 0.43 -6.75 6.02
CA PRO A 97 -0.47 -5.64 6.26
C PRO A 97 -1.45 -5.95 7.39
N LEU A 98 -1.74 -4.95 8.23
CA LEU A 98 -2.63 -5.09 9.38
C LEU A 98 -4.11 -5.05 8.97
N TYR A 99 -4.42 -4.32 7.90
CA TYR A 99 -5.78 -4.09 7.43
C TYR A 99 -5.99 -4.61 6.01
N GLU A 100 -7.13 -5.25 5.78
CA GLU A 100 -7.61 -5.50 4.43
C GLU A 100 -8.31 -4.25 3.89
N VAL A 101 -7.67 -3.61 2.92
CA VAL A 101 -8.17 -2.38 2.31
C VAL A 101 -8.49 -2.68 0.85
N THR A 102 -9.68 -2.26 0.42
CA THR A 102 -10.03 -2.22 -0.99
C THR A 102 -9.54 -0.90 -1.57
N PRO A 103 -8.48 -0.90 -2.41
CA PRO A 103 -7.98 0.32 -3.02
C PRO A 103 -9.00 0.87 -4.02
N VAL A 104 -9.11 2.20 -4.10
CA VAL A 104 -9.78 2.90 -5.19
C VAL A 104 -8.70 3.49 -6.08
N TYR A 105 -8.71 3.16 -7.37
CA TYR A 105 -7.74 3.67 -8.34
C TYR A 105 -8.26 4.99 -8.92
N LEU A 106 -7.47 6.05 -8.80
CA LEU A 106 -7.86 7.40 -9.19
C LEU A 106 -7.32 7.81 -10.56
N ASP A 107 -6.06 7.48 -10.83
CA ASP A 107 -5.39 7.89 -12.06
C ASP A 107 -4.28 6.92 -12.45
N THR A 108 -3.92 6.93 -13.74
CA THR A 108 -2.82 6.15 -14.30
C THR A 108 -1.98 7.01 -15.24
N ALA A 109 -0.66 6.83 -15.21
CA ALA A 109 0.26 7.58 -16.05
C ALA A 109 1.37 6.69 -16.59
N GLN A 110 1.81 6.92 -17.82
CA GLN A 110 2.96 6.25 -18.40
C GLN A 110 4.11 7.25 -18.58
N VAL A 111 5.24 7.00 -17.90
CA VAL A 111 6.40 7.89 -17.85
C VAL A 111 7.68 7.05 -17.75
N GLY A 112 8.70 7.33 -18.55
CA GLY A 112 10.01 6.68 -18.44
C GLY A 112 10.00 5.18 -18.73
N GLY A 113 9.07 4.71 -19.56
CA GLY A 113 8.84 3.27 -19.75
C GLY A 113 8.27 2.56 -18.51
N MET A 114 7.65 3.30 -17.59
CA MET A 114 6.92 2.80 -16.42
C MET A 114 5.45 3.20 -16.51
N ILE A 115 4.59 2.38 -15.93
CA ILE A 115 3.21 2.72 -15.62
C ILE A 115 3.14 3.02 -14.12
N LEU A 116 2.58 4.17 -13.78
CA LEU A 116 2.28 4.61 -12.43
C LEU A 116 0.76 4.53 -12.23
N VAL A 117 0.32 4.08 -11.07
CA VAL A 117 -1.10 4.01 -10.70
C VAL A 117 -1.27 4.66 -9.34
N LEU A 118 -2.12 5.68 -9.26
CA LEU A 118 -2.51 6.33 -8.00
C LEU A 118 -3.70 5.59 -7.40
N ALA A 119 -3.54 5.14 -6.16
CA ALA A 119 -4.59 4.50 -5.37
C ALA A 119 -4.84 5.27 -4.06
N VAL A 120 -6.06 5.17 -3.56
CA VAL A 120 -6.50 5.77 -2.32
C VAL A 120 -7.26 4.78 -1.44
N SER A 121 -7.12 4.90 -0.12
CA SER A 121 -7.95 4.17 0.84
C SER A 121 -9.35 4.74 0.84
N ARG A 122 -10.37 3.91 0.63
CA ARG A 122 -11.76 4.30 0.93
C ARG A 122 -11.88 4.59 2.42
N GLU A 123 -12.65 5.62 2.82
CA GLU A 123 -13.01 5.84 4.23
C GLU A 123 -13.50 4.52 4.83
N GLN A 124 -12.67 3.92 5.66
CA GLN A 124 -13.10 2.97 6.67
C GLN A 124 -12.68 3.61 7.99
N GLU A 125 -13.64 3.81 8.89
CA GLU A 125 -13.31 4.05 10.29
C GLU A 125 -12.37 2.93 10.72
N ILE A 126 -11.10 3.28 10.95
CA ILE A 126 -10.09 2.35 11.45
C ILE A 126 -10.51 2.02 12.88
N SER A 127 -11.38 1.03 13.01
CA SER A 127 -11.82 0.57 14.32
C SER A 127 -10.66 -0.18 14.96
N LEU A 128 -9.96 0.51 15.86
CA LEU A 128 -8.87 -0.01 16.70
C LEU A 128 -9.29 -1.24 17.54
N SER A 129 -10.59 -1.54 17.63
CA SER A 129 -11.12 -2.77 18.24
C SER A 129 -10.85 -4.04 17.42
N SER A 130 -10.50 -3.92 16.14
CA SER A 130 -10.17 -5.07 15.26
C SER A 130 -8.71 -5.51 15.39
N VAL A 131 -7.86 -4.74 16.08
CA VAL A 131 -6.49 -5.14 16.40
C VAL A 131 -6.56 -6.28 17.42
N ARG A 132 -6.50 -7.53 16.93
CA ARG A 132 -6.22 -8.69 17.78
C ARG A 132 -4.88 -8.42 18.46
N ARG A 133 -4.92 -8.03 19.74
CA ARG A 133 -3.73 -8.04 20.58
C ARG A 133 -3.15 -9.45 20.49
N VAL A 134 -1.87 -9.54 20.12
CA VAL A 134 -1.08 -10.75 20.30
C VAL A 134 -1.29 -11.20 21.75
N PRO A 135 -1.69 -12.45 22.02
CA PRO A 135 -1.91 -12.88 23.40
C PRO A 135 -0.61 -12.68 24.18
N GLU A 136 -0.69 -11.82 25.19
CA GLU A 136 0.34 -11.69 26.21
C GLU A 136 0.50 -13.09 26.83
N LYS A 137 1.67 -13.68 26.64
CA LYS A 137 1.95 -15.03 27.13
C LYS A 137 1.75 -14.99 28.66
N ALA A 138 0.77 -15.76 29.15
CA ALA A 138 0.50 -15.91 30.58
C ALA A 138 1.75 -16.45 31.32
N PRO A 139 1.92 -16.09 32.61
CA PRO A 139 3.12 -16.39 33.40
C PRO A 139 3.44 -17.88 33.52
#